data_AF-A0A836GXM6-F1
#
_entry.id   AF-A0A836GXM6-F1
#
_cell.length_a   1.000
_cell.length_b   1.000
_cell.length_c   1.000
_cell.angle_alpha   90.00
_cell.angle_beta   90.00
_cell.angle_gamma   90.00
#
_symmetry.space_group_name_H-M   'P 1'
#
loop_
_entity.id
_entity.type
_entity.pdbx_description
1 polymer ?
#
loop_
_entity_poly.entity_id
_entity_poly.type
_entity_poly.pdbx_seq_one_letter_code
_entity_poly.pdbx_strand_id
1 'polypeptide(L)'
;MKAIRTIGFTGTIASGKTSRCKRLVEVAQQRQQHVSTATGAVEYSASPPSDLDCDREVRPQAIPSSRVRVHYINADLVGHYIYEPGKPCYYDLLQHFGTAVLSAPAPVEPAGHTASSSAPGLSGAGRGSGDAAPSGKAEPRIDRRVLGEIVFSEERKLQELNSICWPYITAAIKAEYEKVCASLRPTYPPFTEPARSSPSSARPPTAAAPPSPSPSTASDAAAVTAPTVGLVIIEAALLCEMTEVLELTTDLWMTHCSPATAIDRVMMRNHISREAAERRVASQLDVEQKLRKLRHLPYKGDIEVFDTTQVSLAEGLKETEAAFDRFWRNKIAVHL
;
A
#
# COMPACT_ATOMS: atom_id res chain seq x y z
N MET A 1 -3.16 -21.49 -3.84
CA MET A 1 -2.54 -20.15 -4.01
C MET A 1 -2.61 -19.43 -2.66
N LYS A 2 -1.59 -18.67 -2.24
CA LYS A 2 -1.70 -17.84 -1.03
C LYS A 2 -2.81 -16.81 -1.21
N ALA A 3 -3.73 -16.70 -0.24
CA ALA A 3 -4.83 -15.75 -0.32
C ALA A 3 -4.35 -14.33 -0.03
N ILE A 4 -4.12 -13.56 -1.09
CA ILE A 4 -4.17 -12.10 -1.01
C ILE A 4 -5.64 -11.70 -1.21
N ARG A 5 -6.11 -10.78 -0.38
CA ARG A 5 -7.40 -10.11 -0.47
C ARG A 5 -7.13 -8.62 -0.56
N THR A 6 -7.86 -7.94 -1.45
CA THR A 6 -7.64 -6.52 -1.73
C THR A 6 -8.98 -5.81 -1.70
N ILE A 7 -9.21 -5.00 -0.68
CA ILE A 7 -10.39 -4.13 -0.56
C ILE A 7 -10.08 -2.83 -1.27
N GLY A 8 -10.76 -2.56 -2.38
CA GLY A 8 -10.83 -1.22 -2.96
C GLY A 8 -11.86 -0.38 -2.20
N PHE A 9 -11.44 0.74 -1.62
CA PHE A 9 -12.33 1.62 -0.86
C PHE A 9 -12.54 2.95 -1.60
N THR A 10 -13.78 3.23 -1.97
CA THR A 10 -14.15 4.41 -2.77
C THR A 10 -15.43 5.10 -2.28
N GLY A 11 -15.85 6.15 -2.97
CA GLY A 11 -17.11 6.83 -2.67
C GLY A 11 -17.32 8.12 -3.46
N THR A 12 -18.50 8.71 -3.29
CA THR A 12 -18.82 10.04 -3.81
C THR A 12 -18.22 11.13 -2.92
N ILE A 13 -18.18 12.38 -3.40
CA ILE A 13 -17.75 13.54 -2.62
C ILE A 13 -18.52 13.66 -1.28
N ALA A 14 -17.78 13.94 -0.20
CA ALA A 14 -18.30 14.11 1.16
C ALA A 14 -19.15 12.95 1.75
N SER A 15 -19.08 11.76 1.16
CA SER A 15 -19.65 10.50 1.64
C SER A 15 -19.06 9.93 2.94
N GLY A 16 -18.04 10.56 3.52
CA GLY A 16 -17.32 10.02 4.67
C GLY A 16 -16.30 8.92 4.36
N LYS A 17 -15.96 8.68 3.08
CA LYS A 17 -14.91 7.75 2.60
C LYS A 17 -13.74 7.60 3.57
N THR A 18 -13.00 8.69 3.81
CA THR A 18 -11.76 8.67 4.58
C THR A 18 -11.98 8.32 6.06
N SER A 19 -13.07 8.76 6.68
CA SER A 19 -13.38 8.40 8.08
C SER A 19 -13.67 6.91 8.24
N ARG A 20 -14.46 6.33 7.33
CA ARG A 20 -14.76 4.89 7.34
C ARG A 20 -13.55 4.06 6.93
N CYS A 21 -12.83 4.44 5.87
CA CYS A 21 -11.61 3.74 5.44
C CYS A 21 -10.52 3.74 6.54
N LYS A 22 -10.33 4.87 7.24
CA LYS A 22 -9.43 4.92 8.40
C LYS A 22 -9.82 3.91 9.48
N ARG A 23 -11.11 3.85 9.85
CA ARG A 23 -11.60 2.85 10.83
C ARG A 23 -11.42 1.41 10.34
N LEU A 24 -11.66 1.13 9.06
CA LEU A 24 -11.37 -0.18 8.46
C LEU A 24 -9.89 -0.57 8.64
N VAL A 25 -8.96 0.34 8.36
CA VAL A 25 -7.52 0.13 8.53
C VAL A 25 -7.15 -0.09 10.01
N GLU A 26 -7.69 0.73 10.92
CA GLU A 26 -7.49 0.60 12.37
C GLU A 26 -7.89 -0.80 12.87
N VAL A 27 -9.09 -1.27 12.51
CA VAL A 27 -9.64 -2.57 12.96
C VAL A 27 -8.89 -3.74 12.30
N ALA A 28 -8.49 -3.60 11.03
CA ALA A 28 -7.67 -4.59 10.36
C ALA A 28 -6.30 -4.78 11.04
N GLN A 29 -5.65 -3.67 11.42
CA GLN A 29 -4.37 -3.69 12.14
C GLN A 29 -4.51 -4.29 13.55
N GLN A 30 -5.58 -3.98 14.27
CA GLN A 30 -5.90 -4.61 15.56
C GLN A 30 -6.06 -6.13 15.42
N ARG A 31 -6.84 -6.60 14.43
CA ARG A 31 -7.00 -8.04 14.15
C ARG A 31 -5.67 -8.72 13.80
N GLN A 32 -4.79 -8.08 13.02
CA GLN A 32 -3.43 -8.59 12.75
C GLN A 32 -2.61 -8.77 14.05
N GLN A 33 -2.67 -7.79 14.96
CA GLN A 33 -1.97 -7.88 16.25
C GLN A 33 -2.50 -9.06 17.08
N HIS A 34 -3.83 -9.22 17.16
CA HIS A 34 -4.46 -10.32 17.92
C HIS A 34 -4.13 -11.71 17.36
N VAL A 35 -4.08 -11.89 16.03
CA VAL A 35 -3.62 -13.17 15.42
C VAL A 35 -2.15 -13.42 15.75
N SER A 36 -1.33 -12.37 15.78
CA SER A 36 0.10 -12.46 16.09
C SER A 36 0.37 -12.79 17.57
N THR A 37 -0.45 -12.32 18.50
CA THR A 37 -0.30 -12.60 19.94
C THR A 37 -0.90 -13.95 20.34
N ALA A 38 -2.07 -14.33 19.80
CA ALA A 38 -2.64 -15.67 20.02
C ALA A 38 -1.69 -16.79 19.56
N THR A 39 -0.94 -16.53 18.48
CA THR A 39 0.14 -17.38 17.96
C THR A 39 1.30 -17.56 18.94
N GLY A 40 1.59 -16.58 19.80
CA GLY A 40 2.68 -16.64 20.78
C GLY A 40 2.28 -17.21 22.14
N ALA A 41 0.98 -17.33 22.43
CA ALA A 41 0.44 -17.67 23.75
C ALA A 41 0.33 -19.19 24.03
N VAL A 42 1.02 -20.04 23.26
CA VAL A 42 1.16 -21.48 23.58
C VAL A 42 2.31 -21.65 24.58
N GLU A 43 2.15 -21.08 25.77
CA GLU A 43 3.07 -21.31 26.88
C GLU A 43 2.75 -22.63 27.59
N TYR A 44 3.81 -23.40 27.88
CA TYR A 44 3.73 -24.70 28.53
C TYR A 44 3.17 -24.59 29.95
N SER A 45 1.91 -25.00 30.15
CA SER A 45 1.45 -25.48 31.46
C SER A 45 1.81 -26.96 31.59
N ALA A 46 3.01 -27.23 32.09
CA ALA A 46 3.50 -28.58 32.37
C ALA A 46 3.89 -28.69 33.85
N SER A 47 2.90 -28.98 34.69
CA SER A 47 3.16 -29.66 35.97
C SER A 47 3.75 -31.04 35.67
N PRO A 48 4.85 -31.46 36.31
CA PRO A 48 5.45 -32.75 36.00
C PRO A 48 4.62 -33.89 36.63
N PRO A 49 4.18 -34.91 35.85
CA PRO A 49 3.98 -36.22 36.43
C PRO A 49 5.36 -36.83 36.74
N SER A 50 5.44 -37.55 37.85
CA SER A 50 6.60 -38.39 38.14
C SER A 50 6.58 -39.67 37.32
N ASP A 51 7.75 -40.29 37.26
CA ASP A 51 8.00 -41.70 36.94
C ASP A 51 8.16 -42.11 35.48
N LEU A 52 9.04 -43.09 35.34
CA LEU A 52 9.68 -43.55 34.12
C LEU A 52 8.72 -44.39 33.27
N ASP A 53 8.69 -44.15 31.95
CA ASP A 53 8.87 -45.27 31.02
C ASP A 53 9.49 -44.82 29.68
N CYS A 54 10.05 -45.77 28.95
CA CYS A 54 10.74 -45.52 27.69
C CYS A 54 9.85 -45.83 26.47
N ASP A 55 9.30 -44.79 25.84
CA ASP A 55 8.84 -44.91 24.47
C ASP A 55 9.13 -43.68 23.61
N ARG A 56 9.41 -43.91 22.32
CA ARG A 56 9.98 -42.91 21.42
C ARG A 56 8.88 -42.05 20.79
N GLU A 57 8.21 -41.25 21.61
CA GLU A 57 7.19 -40.30 21.11
C GLU A 57 7.79 -39.31 20.10
N VAL A 58 7.20 -39.31 18.90
CA VAL A 58 7.48 -38.29 17.89
C VAL A 58 6.89 -36.97 18.39
N ARG A 59 7.75 -36.08 18.91
CA ARG A 59 7.35 -34.71 19.26
C ARG A 59 6.53 -34.10 18.11
N PRO A 60 5.30 -33.63 18.36
CA PRO A 60 4.55 -32.88 17.35
C PRO A 60 5.40 -31.68 16.92
N GLN A 61 5.81 -31.65 15.65
CA GLN A 61 6.43 -30.45 15.09
C GLN A 61 5.38 -29.33 15.15
N ALA A 62 5.70 -28.23 15.83
CA ALA A 62 4.78 -27.10 15.97
C ALA A 62 4.34 -26.63 14.58
N ILE A 63 3.05 -26.79 14.28
CA ILE A 63 2.49 -26.43 12.98
C ILE A 63 2.70 -24.91 12.79
N PRO A 64 3.29 -24.46 11.66
CA PRO A 64 3.53 -23.04 11.42
C PRO A 64 2.21 -22.25 11.43
N SER A 65 2.01 -21.49 12.50
CA SER A 65 0.81 -20.72 12.80
C SER A 65 0.61 -19.57 11.81
N SER A 66 -0.57 -19.54 11.18
CA SER A 66 -0.91 -18.62 10.10
C SER A 66 -0.84 -17.15 10.53
N ARG A 67 -0.22 -16.31 9.68
CA ARG A 67 -0.06 -14.88 9.93
C ARG A 67 -0.88 -14.03 8.97
N VAL A 68 -1.41 -12.92 9.45
CA VAL A 68 -2.00 -11.86 8.60
C VAL A 68 -1.01 -10.71 8.45
N ARG A 69 -0.92 -10.12 7.27
CA ARG A 69 -0.33 -8.78 7.09
C ARG A 69 -1.30 -7.85 6.39
N VAL A 70 -1.50 -6.67 6.97
CA VAL A 70 -2.35 -5.59 6.49
C VAL A 70 -1.48 -4.50 5.89
N HIS A 71 -1.77 -4.14 4.64
CA HIS A 71 -1.13 -3.03 3.93
C HIS A 71 -2.21 -2.03 3.50
N TYR A 72 -1.90 -0.74 3.60
CA TYR A 72 -2.81 0.35 3.25
C TYR A 72 -2.14 1.27 2.23
N ILE A 73 -2.78 1.45 1.08
CA ILE A 73 -2.36 2.30 -0.02
C ILE A 73 -3.38 3.43 -0.15
N ASN A 74 -2.94 4.68 -0.04
CA ASN A 74 -3.81 5.85 -0.17
C ASN A 74 -3.47 6.60 -1.47
N ALA A 75 -4.38 6.57 -2.44
CA ALA A 75 -4.17 7.20 -3.74
C ALA A 75 -4.07 8.73 -3.68
N ASP A 76 -4.68 9.38 -2.68
CA ASP A 76 -4.57 10.82 -2.48
C ASP A 76 -3.12 11.18 -2.04
N LEU A 77 -2.51 10.36 -1.15
CA LEU A 77 -1.09 10.49 -0.77
C LEU A 77 -0.14 10.14 -1.92
N VAL A 78 -0.42 9.09 -2.70
CA VAL A 78 0.36 8.76 -3.91
C VAL A 78 0.29 9.91 -4.92
N GLY A 79 -0.90 10.51 -5.10
CA GLY A 79 -1.10 11.71 -5.92
C GLY A 79 -0.21 12.88 -5.48
N HIS A 80 -0.06 13.11 -4.18
CA HIS A 80 0.85 14.13 -3.66
C HIS A 80 2.33 13.78 -3.86
N TYR A 81 2.68 12.49 -3.81
CA TYR A 81 4.05 12.01 -4.02
C TYR A 81 4.48 12.16 -5.48
N ILE A 82 3.67 11.79 -6.47
CA ILE A 82 4.11 11.69 -7.88
C ILE A 82 4.62 13.02 -8.47
N TYR A 83 4.11 14.16 -7.99
CA TYR A 83 4.50 15.50 -8.43
C TYR A 83 5.37 16.27 -7.42
N GLU A 84 6.03 15.58 -6.50
CA GLU A 84 7.14 16.22 -5.78
C GLU A 84 8.28 16.57 -6.75
N PRO A 85 9.07 17.63 -6.47
CA PRO A 85 10.13 18.07 -7.36
C PRO A 85 11.16 16.96 -7.67
N GLY A 86 11.75 17.01 -8.86
CA GLY A 86 12.61 15.94 -9.38
C GLY A 86 11.89 14.72 -9.99
N LYS A 87 10.55 14.65 -10.00
CA LYS A 87 9.79 13.50 -10.57
C LYS A 87 9.18 13.84 -11.94
N PRO A 88 8.96 12.86 -12.84
CA PRO A 88 8.44 13.13 -14.19
C PRO A 88 7.12 13.92 -14.20
N CYS A 89 6.12 13.50 -13.41
CA CYS A 89 4.82 14.17 -13.35
C CYS A 89 4.91 15.64 -12.90
N TYR A 90 5.88 15.99 -12.05
CA TYR A 90 6.12 17.39 -11.67
C TYR A 90 6.49 18.24 -12.89
N TYR A 91 7.39 17.76 -13.75
CA TYR A 91 7.80 18.48 -14.95
C TYR A 91 6.67 18.58 -15.99
N ASP A 92 5.90 17.51 -16.21
CA ASP A 92 4.73 17.53 -17.09
C ASP A 92 3.67 18.55 -16.64
N LEU A 93 3.42 18.64 -15.33
CA LEU A 93 2.51 19.63 -14.76
C LEU A 93 3.02 21.06 -14.94
N LEU A 94 4.34 21.30 -14.83
CA LEU A 94 4.91 22.61 -15.12
C LEU A 94 4.91 22.94 -16.61
N GLN A 95 5.06 21.95 -17.49
CA GLN A 95 4.95 22.14 -18.93
C GLN A 95 3.52 22.53 -19.34
N HIS A 96 2.50 21.95 -18.69
CA HIS A 96 1.09 22.19 -19.02
C HIS A 96 0.48 23.41 -18.31
N PHE A 97 0.66 23.53 -16.99
CA PHE A 97 0.06 24.60 -16.18
C PHE A 97 1.01 25.80 -15.96
N GLY A 98 2.26 25.72 -16.39
CA GLY A 98 3.27 26.76 -16.20
C GLY A 98 3.80 26.85 -14.78
N THR A 99 4.78 27.73 -14.57
CA THR A 99 5.42 27.96 -13.25
C THR A 99 4.55 28.71 -12.25
N ALA A 100 3.39 29.23 -12.66
CA ALA A 100 2.45 29.95 -11.80
C ALA A 100 1.82 29.07 -10.70
N VAL A 101 1.87 27.74 -10.84
CA VAL A 101 1.38 26.79 -9.83
C VAL A 101 2.42 26.44 -8.75
N LEU A 102 3.60 27.05 -8.79
CA LEU A 102 4.67 26.80 -7.82
C LEU A 102 4.47 27.64 -6.56
N SER A 103 4.76 27.02 -5.41
CA SER A 103 4.91 27.75 -4.15
C SER A 103 6.07 28.74 -4.25
N ALA A 104 5.94 29.90 -3.60
CA ALA A 104 7.06 30.82 -3.44
C ALA A 104 8.28 30.09 -2.82
N PRO A 105 9.51 30.37 -3.27
CA PRO A 105 10.69 29.77 -2.67
C PRO A 105 10.72 30.10 -1.17
N ALA A 106 10.98 29.09 -0.34
CA ALA A 106 11.07 29.28 1.10
C ALA A 106 12.10 30.37 1.42
N PRO A 107 11.85 31.27 2.38
CA PRO A 107 12.85 32.21 2.86
C PRO A 107 14.09 31.44 3.27
N VAL A 108 15.22 31.74 2.63
CA VAL A 108 16.51 31.20 3.06
C VAL A 108 16.86 31.94 4.33
N GLU A 109 16.77 31.24 5.48
CA GLU A 109 17.27 31.73 6.77
C GLU A 109 18.66 32.34 6.56
N PRO A 110 18.86 33.63 6.85
CA PRO A 110 20.14 34.28 6.57
C PRO A 110 21.21 33.65 7.46
N ALA A 111 22.24 33.08 6.82
CA ALA A 111 23.36 32.47 7.53
C ALA A 111 23.92 33.45 8.58
N GLY A 112 23.88 33.01 9.84
CA GLY A 112 24.17 33.85 11.00
C GLY A 112 25.53 34.53 10.87
N HIS A 113 25.52 35.86 10.84
CA HIS A 113 26.74 36.65 10.82
C HIS A 113 27.36 36.65 12.23
N THR A 114 28.35 35.79 12.46
CA THR A 114 29.30 35.95 13.57
C THR A 114 30.70 36.12 13.00
N ALA A 115 31.09 37.37 12.79
CA ALA A 115 32.45 37.73 12.42
C ALA A 115 33.34 37.87 13.68
N SER A 116 34.50 37.22 13.67
CA SER A 116 35.69 37.70 14.39
C SER A 116 36.96 37.29 13.65
N SER A 117 37.91 38.22 13.57
CA SER A 117 39.26 38.08 12.99
C SER A 117 40.20 37.32 13.96
N SER A 118 41.38 36.77 13.61
CA SER A 118 42.32 36.91 12.48
C SER A 118 43.01 35.53 12.23
N ALA A 119 44.11 35.29 11.49
CA ALA A 119 45.21 36.08 10.89
C ALA A 119 45.81 35.33 9.64
N PRO A 120 46.81 35.87 8.89
CA PRO A 120 47.17 35.33 7.56
C PRO A 120 48.34 34.32 7.55
N GLY A 121 48.35 33.43 6.54
CA GLY A 121 49.44 32.47 6.29
C GLY A 121 49.51 31.92 4.85
N LEU A 122 50.47 32.44 4.08
CA LEU A 122 51.11 31.97 2.83
C LEU A 122 50.48 30.87 1.92
N SER A 123 50.25 31.30 0.66
CA SER A 123 50.56 30.63 -0.63
C SER A 123 50.74 29.11 -0.71
N GLY A 124 49.91 28.47 -1.56
CA GLY A 124 50.20 27.17 -2.18
C GLY A 124 49.40 27.00 -3.48
N ALA A 125 50.07 27.01 -4.63
CA ALA A 125 49.41 26.84 -5.93
C ALA A 125 49.12 25.35 -6.20
N GLY A 126 47.84 24.99 -6.33
CA GLY A 126 47.40 23.65 -6.71
C GLY A 126 46.35 23.70 -7.82
N ARG A 127 46.68 23.21 -9.01
CA ARG A 127 45.70 23.01 -10.09
C ARG A 127 44.79 21.84 -9.72
N GLY A 128 43.57 22.13 -9.26
CA GLY A 128 42.51 21.16 -9.09
C GLY A 128 41.37 21.43 -10.07
N SER A 129 41.11 20.50 -10.98
CA SER A 129 39.89 20.47 -11.78
C SER A 129 38.71 20.14 -10.87
N GLY A 130 38.07 21.17 -10.30
CA GLY A 130 36.82 21.03 -9.59
C GLY A 130 35.66 21.18 -10.57
N ASP A 131 34.93 20.09 -10.82
CA ASP A 131 33.60 20.20 -11.40
C ASP A 131 32.75 21.12 -10.52
N ALA A 132 32.31 22.23 -11.10
CA ALA A 132 31.45 23.18 -10.42
C ALA A 132 30.08 22.53 -10.21
N ALA A 133 29.91 21.85 -9.07
CA ALA A 133 28.62 21.35 -8.62
C ALA A 133 27.60 22.51 -8.73
N PRO A 134 26.52 22.37 -9.53
CA PRO A 134 25.57 23.44 -9.69
C PRO A 134 24.96 23.76 -8.33
N SER A 135 24.87 25.05 -8.00
CA SER A 135 24.36 25.52 -6.72
C SER A 135 22.92 25.05 -6.52
N GLY A 136 22.77 23.95 -5.79
CA GLY A 136 21.54 23.18 -5.65
C GLY A 136 20.47 23.91 -4.86
N LYS A 137 19.83 24.91 -5.47
CA LYS A 137 18.55 25.43 -5.01
C LYS A 137 17.53 24.29 -5.15
N ALA A 138 16.97 23.85 -4.04
CA ALA A 138 15.87 22.91 -4.05
C ALA A 138 14.73 23.46 -4.92
N GLU A 139 14.27 22.66 -5.87
CA GLU A 139 13.15 23.03 -6.73
C GLU A 139 11.89 23.32 -5.87
N PRO A 140 11.12 24.38 -6.18
CA PRO A 140 9.92 24.72 -5.45
C PRO A 140 8.84 23.64 -5.60
N ARG A 141 8.04 23.41 -4.55
CA ARG A 141 6.90 22.47 -4.62
C ARG A 141 5.72 23.10 -5.36
N ILE A 142 4.84 22.28 -5.94
CA ILE A 142 3.55 22.74 -6.46
C ILE A 142 2.65 23.21 -5.31
N ASP A 143 2.14 24.44 -5.38
CA ASP A 143 1.07 24.93 -4.52
C ASP A 143 -0.27 24.29 -4.94
N ARG A 144 -0.67 23.27 -4.20
CA ARG A 144 -1.93 22.54 -4.39
C ARG A 144 -3.18 23.41 -4.21
N ARG A 145 -3.10 24.55 -3.50
CA ARG A 145 -4.21 25.50 -3.38
C ARG A 145 -4.39 26.26 -4.69
N VAL A 146 -3.30 26.82 -5.25
CA VAL A 146 -3.30 27.53 -6.53
C VAL A 146 -3.69 26.59 -7.68
N LEU A 147 -3.07 25.41 -7.77
CA LEU A 147 -3.47 24.40 -8.76
C LEU A 147 -4.94 23.99 -8.59
N GLY A 148 -5.40 23.81 -7.35
CA GLY A 148 -6.81 23.51 -7.03
C GLY A 148 -7.78 24.60 -7.50
N GLU A 149 -7.47 25.88 -7.25
CA GLU A 149 -8.25 27.02 -7.72
C GLU A 149 -8.36 27.03 -9.25
N ILE A 150 -7.27 26.71 -9.96
CA ILE A 150 -7.23 26.63 -11.43
C ILE A 150 -8.06 25.46 -11.98
N VAL A 151 -7.93 24.26 -11.42
CA VAL A 151 -8.60 23.06 -11.99
C VAL A 151 -10.06 22.94 -11.57
N PHE A 152 -10.44 23.46 -10.40
CA PHE A 152 -11.86 23.48 -9.98
C PHE A 152 -12.63 24.71 -10.51
N SER A 153 -11.99 25.62 -11.26
CA SER A 153 -12.71 26.68 -11.98
C SER A 153 -13.25 26.21 -13.34
N GLU A 154 -12.61 25.23 -13.98
CA GLU A 154 -12.95 24.75 -15.32
C GLU A 154 -12.81 23.22 -15.41
N GLU A 155 -13.90 22.53 -15.71
CA GLU A 155 -13.95 21.07 -15.91
C GLU A 155 -12.87 20.56 -16.89
N ARG A 156 -12.62 21.31 -17.97
CA ARG A 156 -11.58 21.01 -18.97
C ARG A 156 -10.17 20.93 -18.35
N LYS A 157 -9.85 21.81 -17.40
CA LYS A 157 -8.54 21.84 -16.72
C LYS A 157 -8.41 20.71 -15.69
N LEU A 158 -9.51 20.30 -15.07
CA LEU A 158 -9.54 19.09 -14.23
C LEU A 158 -9.30 17.82 -15.07
N GLN A 159 -9.88 17.74 -16.27
CA GLN A 159 -9.65 16.65 -17.21
C GLN A 159 -8.19 16.62 -17.71
N GLU A 160 -7.59 17.77 -18.03
CA GLU A 160 -6.17 17.90 -18.35
C GLU A 160 -5.28 17.41 -17.19
N LEU A 161 -5.51 17.91 -15.96
CA LEU A 161 -4.77 17.48 -14.77
C LEU A 161 -4.87 15.96 -14.56
N ASN A 162 -6.06 15.39 -14.73
CA ASN A 162 -6.31 13.95 -14.62
C ASN A 162 -5.56 13.16 -15.71
N SER A 163 -5.55 13.64 -16.96
CA SER A 163 -4.85 13.00 -18.07
C SER A 163 -3.33 12.90 -17.85
N ILE A 164 -2.74 13.92 -17.20
CA ILE A 164 -1.34 13.93 -16.79
C ILE A 164 -1.12 13.03 -15.57
N CYS A 165 -1.90 13.21 -14.49
CA CYS A 165 -1.64 12.55 -13.22
C CYS A 165 -1.97 11.06 -13.21
N TRP A 166 -3.07 10.63 -13.82
CA TRP A 166 -3.60 9.27 -13.64
C TRP A 166 -2.62 8.16 -14.08
N PRO A 167 -1.89 8.24 -15.21
CA PRO A 167 -0.88 7.26 -15.55
C PRO A 167 0.20 7.08 -14.47
N TYR A 168 0.67 8.19 -13.88
CA TYR A 168 1.67 8.16 -12.79
C TYR A 168 1.08 7.63 -11.47
N ILE A 169 -0.15 7.98 -11.11
CA ILE A 169 -0.84 7.43 -9.93
C ILE A 169 -1.00 5.92 -10.08
N THR A 170 -1.53 5.47 -11.21
CA THR A 170 -1.74 4.05 -11.52
C THR A 170 -0.43 3.27 -11.48
N ALA A 171 0.63 3.76 -12.13
CA ALA A 171 1.95 3.12 -12.11
C ALA A 171 2.54 3.03 -10.68
N ALA A 172 2.42 4.10 -9.88
CA ALA A 172 2.90 4.11 -8.51
C ALA A 172 2.13 3.13 -7.60
N ILE A 173 0.79 3.10 -7.69
CA ILE A 173 -0.05 2.15 -6.93
C ILE A 173 0.25 0.70 -7.34
N LYS A 174 0.37 0.41 -8.63
CA LYS A 174 0.73 -0.94 -9.12
C LYS A 174 2.10 -1.37 -8.60
N ALA A 175 3.11 -0.50 -8.67
CA ALA A 175 4.45 -0.78 -8.16
C ALA A 175 4.50 -0.98 -6.63
N GLU A 176 3.68 -0.26 -5.86
CA GLU A 176 3.54 -0.48 -4.42
C GLU A 176 2.82 -1.82 -4.12
N TYR A 177 1.72 -2.09 -4.82
CA TYR A 177 0.95 -3.32 -4.71
C TYR A 177 1.79 -4.56 -5.06
N GLU A 178 2.62 -4.49 -6.10
CA GLU A 178 3.54 -5.55 -6.50
C GLU A 178 4.61 -5.82 -5.43
N LYS A 179 5.21 -4.78 -4.83
CA LYS A 179 6.15 -4.91 -3.72
C LYS A 179 5.50 -5.59 -2.51
N VAL A 180 4.27 -5.19 -2.17
CA VAL A 180 3.48 -5.84 -1.12
C VAL A 180 3.25 -7.31 -1.44
N CYS A 181 2.74 -7.63 -2.65
CA CYS A 181 2.52 -9.00 -3.11
C CYS A 181 3.79 -9.86 -3.08
N ALA A 182 4.94 -9.30 -3.49
CA ALA A 182 6.23 -9.98 -3.45
C ALA A 182 6.65 -10.30 -2.00
N SER A 183 6.50 -9.34 -1.07
CA SER A 183 6.85 -9.53 0.36
C SER A 183 6.03 -10.60 1.09
N LEU A 184 4.90 -11.03 0.51
CA LEU A 184 3.98 -12.05 1.04
C LEU A 184 4.24 -13.45 0.45
N ARG A 185 4.97 -13.54 -0.67
CA ARG A 185 5.41 -14.82 -1.25
C ARG A 185 6.56 -15.40 -0.41
N PRO A 186 6.63 -16.73 -0.22
CA PRO A 186 7.77 -17.33 0.46
C PRO A 186 8.96 -17.32 -0.50
N THR A 187 10.11 -16.83 -0.06
CA THR A 187 11.36 -16.96 -0.79
C THR A 187 11.87 -18.40 -0.66
N TYR A 188 11.53 -19.26 -1.63
CA TYR A 188 12.28 -20.49 -1.82
C TYR A 188 13.66 -20.16 -2.38
N PRO A 189 14.73 -20.82 -1.91
CA PRO A 189 16.02 -20.76 -2.60
C PRO A 189 15.83 -21.29 -4.03
N PRO A 190 16.55 -20.73 -5.03
CA PRO A 190 16.51 -21.27 -6.38
C PRO A 190 17.00 -22.72 -6.35
N PHE A 191 16.24 -23.61 -7.01
CA PHE A 191 16.66 -25.00 -7.20
C PHE A 191 17.95 -25.02 -8.02
N THR A 192 19.08 -25.32 -7.37
CA THR A 192 20.30 -25.72 -8.06
C THR A 192 20.10 -27.13 -8.59
N GLU A 193 19.94 -27.29 -9.90
CA GLU A 193 19.95 -28.63 -10.50
C GLU A 193 21.27 -29.34 -10.18
N PRO A 194 21.26 -30.59 -9.71
CA PRO A 194 22.47 -31.38 -9.59
C PRO A 194 23.05 -31.60 -10.99
N ALA A 195 24.33 -31.28 -11.17
CA ALA A 195 25.00 -31.37 -12.45
C ALA A 195 24.88 -32.79 -13.04
N ARG A 196 24.27 -32.91 -14.23
CA ARG A 196 24.18 -34.19 -14.95
C ARG A 196 25.57 -34.64 -15.37
N SER A 197 26.12 -35.64 -14.69
CA SER A 197 27.29 -36.37 -15.17
C SER A 197 26.90 -37.24 -16.37
N SER A 198 27.63 -37.06 -17.47
CA SER A 198 27.43 -37.83 -18.71
C SER A 198 27.74 -39.32 -18.51
N PRO A 199 27.03 -40.24 -19.18
CA PRO A 199 27.33 -41.67 -19.11
C PRO A 199 28.56 -42.00 -19.97
N SER A 200 29.51 -42.76 -19.42
CA SER A 200 30.63 -43.35 -20.17
C SER A 200 30.70 -44.86 -19.93
N SER A 201 31.03 -45.60 -20.99
CA SER A 201 31.01 -47.06 -21.10
C SER A 201 32.24 -47.74 -20.49
N ALA A 202 32.06 -48.85 -19.76
CA ALA A 202 32.95 -50.04 -19.77
C ALA A 202 32.43 -51.22 -18.90
N ARG A 203 33.04 -52.40 -19.07
CA ARG A 203 32.62 -53.75 -18.56
C ARG A 203 33.15 -54.12 -17.13
N PRO A 204 32.62 -55.20 -16.51
CA PRO A 204 33.02 -55.74 -15.18
C PRO A 204 34.34 -56.57 -15.27
N PRO A 205 34.96 -57.12 -14.18
CA PRO A 205 34.32 -57.68 -12.96
C PRO A 205 35.12 -57.63 -11.63
N THR A 206 34.77 -58.55 -10.71
CA THR A 206 35.43 -59.00 -9.46
C THR A 206 35.19 -58.21 -8.16
N ALA A 207 35.26 -58.95 -7.05
CA ALA A 207 34.62 -58.63 -5.79
C ALA A 207 35.59 -58.11 -4.71
N ALA A 208 35.13 -57.14 -3.93
CA ALA A 208 35.54 -56.90 -2.55
C ALA A 208 34.50 -56.00 -1.86
N ALA A 209 34.16 -56.27 -0.60
CA ALA A 209 33.47 -55.29 0.26
C ALA A 209 34.44 -54.15 0.61
N PRO A 210 33.94 -52.93 0.92
CA PRO A 210 33.95 -52.52 2.33
C PRO A 210 32.68 -51.67 2.70
N PRO A 211 32.67 -50.74 3.68
CA PRO A 211 31.80 -50.87 4.85
C PRO A 211 30.59 -49.92 4.85
N SER A 212 29.76 -50.10 5.88
CA SER A 212 28.55 -49.34 6.21
C SER A 212 28.61 -47.83 5.94
N PRO A 213 27.67 -47.24 5.18
CA PRO A 213 27.42 -45.82 5.22
C PRO A 213 26.58 -45.47 6.46
N SER A 214 27.17 -44.73 7.40
CA SER A 214 26.40 -44.01 8.41
C SER A 214 25.42 -43.06 7.71
N PRO A 215 24.13 -43.02 8.06
CA PRO A 215 23.23 -42.00 7.55
C PRO A 215 23.61 -40.66 8.17
N SER A 216 24.44 -39.89 7.47
CA SER A 216 24.62 -38.47 7.72
C SER A 216 23.31 -37.76 7.40
N THR A 217 22.41 -37.71 8.38
CA THR A 217 21.19 -36.90 8.33
C THR A 217 21.56 -35.42 8.42
N ALA A 218 22.09 -34.89 7.31
CA ALA A 218 22.10 -33.47 7.02
C ALA A 218 20.65 -33.02 6.88
N SER A 219 20.05 -32.70 8.03
CA SER A 219 18.72 -32.13 8.12
C SER A 219 18.76 -30.69 7.63
N ASP A 220 18.78 -30.50 6.30
CA ASP A 220 18.34 -29.25 5.67
C ASP A 220 16.83 -29.12 5.89
N ALA A 221 16.47 -28.80 7.13
CA ALA A 221 15.16 -28.34 7.53
C ALA A 221 14.99 -26.93 6.99
N ALA A 222 14.76 -26.82 5.68
CA ALA A 222 14.32 -25.59 5.05
C ALA A 222 13.10 -25.08 5.80
N ALA A 223 13.28 -23.99 6.57
CA ALA A 223 12.28 -23.53 7.52
C ALA A 223 10.96 -23.21 6.78
N VAL A 224 9.96 -24.06 6.99
CA VAL A 224 8.65 -23.94 6.34
C VAL A 224 7.96 -22.69 6.89
N THR A 225 8.17 -21.55 6.21
CA THR A 225 7.63 -20.26 6.63
C THR A 225 6.10 -20.35 6.65
N ALA A 226 5.50 -19.99 7.79
CA ALA A 226 4.07 -20.10 8.00
C ALA A 226 3.25 -19.44 6.87
N PRO A 227 2.08 -20.02 6.51
CA PRO A 227 1.17 -19.40 5.55
C PRO A 227 0.85 -17.97 6.00
N THR A 228 1.06 -17.04 5.09
CA THR A 228 0.79 -15.61 5.33
C THR A 228 -0.35 -15.18 4.43
N VAL A 229 -1.43 -14.72 5.04
CA VAL A 229 -2.60 -14.12 4.38
C VAL A 229 -2.34 -12.63 4.23
N GLY A 230 -2.49 -12.12 3.01
CA GLY A 230 -2.34 -10.69 2.72
C GLY A 230 -3.69 -10.00 2.69
N LEU A 231 -3.85 -8.91 3.41
CA LEU A 231 -4.95 -7.97 3.26
C LEU A 231 -4.39 -6.62 2.79
N VAL A 232 -4.77 -6.19 1.60
CA VAL A 232 -4.44 -4.87 1.07
C VAL A 232 -5.70 -4.01 1.04
N ILE A 233 -5.61 -2.76 1.48
CA ILE A 233 -6.70 -1.78 1.45
C ILE A 233 -6.24 -0.62 0.57
N ILE A 234 -6.92 -0.37 -0.54
CA ILE A 234 -6.59 0.69 -1.50
C ILE A 234 -7.68 1.76 -1.43
N GLU A 235 -7.38 2.93 -0.85
CA GLU A 235 -8.32 4.06 -0.79
C GLU A 235 -8.13 4.99 -2.00
N ALA A 236 -9.17 5.14 -2.82
CA ALA A 236 -9.16 6.08 -3.95
C ALA A 236 -10.56 6.64 -4.23
N ALA A 237 -10.69 7.97 -4.34
CA ALA A 237 -11.97 8.61 -4.73
C ALA A 237 -12.37 8.29 -6.19
N LEU A 238 -11.37 8.11 -7.05
CA LEU A 238 -11.50 7.87 -8.49
C LEU A 238 -11.25 6.39 -8.87
N LEU A 239 -11.52 5.46 -7.95
CA LEU A 239 -11.23 4.04 -8.14
C LEU A 239 -12.04 3.41 -9.30
N CYS A 240 -13.28 3.85 -9.51
CA CYS A 240 -14.15 3.38 -10.60
C CYS A 240 -13.75 3.97 -11.96
N GLU A 241 -12.82 4.92 -11.96
CA GLU A 241 -12.30 5.63 -13.12
C GLU A 241 -10.88 5.14 -13.48
N MET A 242 -10.14 4.58 -12.51
CA MET A 242 -8.82 3.97 -12.67
C MET A 242 -8.93 2.43 -12.83
N THR A 243 -9.38 1.96 -13.99
CA THR A 243 -9.64 0.52 -14.24
C THR A 243 -8.47 -0.40 -13.87
N GLU A 244 -7.23 -0.04 -14.22
CA GLU A 244 -6.04 -0.84 -13.89
C GLU A 244 -5.77 -0.97 -12.38
N VAL A 245 -6.22 0.01 -11.57
CA VAL A 245 -6.13 -0.05 -10.10
C VAL A 245 -7.30 -0.85 -9.54
N LEU A 246 -8.49 -0.73 -10.13
CA LEU A 246 -9.65 -1.54 -9.77
C LEU A 246 -9.40 -3.04 -10.01
N GLU A 247 -8.68 -3.41 -11.07
CA GLU A 247 -8.31 -4.80 -11.37
C GLU A 247 -7.42 -5.46 -10.29
N LEU A 248 -6.76 -4.67 -9.44
CA LEU A 248 -6.00 -5.18 -8.29
C LEU A 248 -6.93 -5.63 -7.14
N THR A 249 -8.19 -5.18 -7.14
CA THR A 249 -9.14 -5.39 -6.04
C THR A 249 -9.85 -6.75 -6.16
N THR A 250 -9.98 -7.45 -5.02
CA THR A 250 -10.83 -8.63 -4.92
C THR A 250 -12.25 -8.24 -4.52
N ASP A 251 -12.41 -7.18 -3.74
CA ASP A 251 -13.67 -6.74 -3.15
C ASP A 251 -13.73 -5.21 -3.16
N LEU A 252 -14.93 -4.64 -3.30
CA LEU A 252 -15.12 -3.19 -3.38
C LEU A 252 -16.03 -2.67 -2.28
N TRP A 253 -15.61 -1.62 -1.61
CA TRP A 253 -16.38 -0.95 -0.57
C TRP A 253 -16.64 0.50 -1.03
N MET A 254 -17.91 0.89 -1.10
CA MET A 254 -18.33 2.19 -1.62
C MET A 254 -19.14 2.96 -0.58
N THR A 255 -18.81 4.24 -0.42
CA THR A 255 -19.54 5.17 0.45
C THR A 255 -20.27 6.22 -0.39
N HIS A 256 -21.52 6.53 -0.07
CA HIS A 256 -22.26 7.62 -0.71
C HIS A 256 -23.09 8.42 0.29
N CYS A 257 -23.69 9.51 -0.18
CA CYS A 257 -24.78 10.24 0.48
C CYS A 257 -25.58 10.99 -0.58
N SER A 258 -26.75 11.53 -0.21
CA SER A 258 -27.54 12.38 -1.09
C SER A 258 -26.75 13.62 -1.55
N PRO A 259 -27.05 14.19 -2.72
CA PRO A 259 -26.43 15.43 -3.18
C PRO A 259 -26.59 16.59 -2.18
N ALA A 260 -27.73 16.71 -1.52
CA ALA A 260 -27.97 17.72 -0.49
C ALA A 260 -27.00 17.56 0.69
N THR A 261 -26.90 16.35 1.25
CA THR A 261 -25.95 16.03 2.32
C THR A 261 -24.50 16.30 1.90
N ALA A 262 -24.14 16.01 0.65
CA ALA A 262 -22.82 16.29 0.12
C ALA A 262 -22.54 17.80 0.04
N ILE A 263 -23.49 18.60 -0.45
CA ILE A 263 -23.42 20.07 -0.51
C ILE A 263 -23.19 20.63 0.89
N ASP A 264 -24.05 20.29 1.86
CA ASP A 264 -23.97 20.81 3.23
C ASP A 264 -22.62 20.48 3.89
N ARG A 265 -22.16 19.23 3.74
CA ARG A 265 -20.85 18.79 4.26
C ARG A 265 -19.68 19.50 3.59
N VAL A 266 -19.73 19.74 2.27
CA VAL A 266 -18.70 20.48 1.54
C VAL A 266 -18.69 21.95 1.98
N MET A 267 -19.85 22.61 2.08
CA MET A 267 -19.97 23.99 2.55
C MET A 267 -19.36 24.15 3.95
N MET A 268 -19.78 23.32 4.92
CA MET A 268 -19.28 23.38 6.30
C MET A 268 -17.78 23.11 6.41
N ARG A 269 -17.26 22.10 5.69
CA ARG A 269 -15.86 21.68 5.78
C ARG A 269 -14.89 22.62 5.04
N ASN A 270 -15.31 23.17 3.90
CA ASN A 270 -14.44 23.97 3.04
C ASN A 270 -14.71 25.48 3.15
N HIS A 271 -15.73 25.91 3.89
CA HIS A 271 -16.14 27.31 4.05
C HIS A 271 -16.40 28.01 2.70
N ILE A 272 -17.13 27.34 1.80
CA ILE A 272 -17.47 27.85 0.47
C ILE A 272 -18.98 28.10 0.32
N SER A 273 -19.37 28.92 -0.68
CA SER A 273 -20.77 29.18 -0.99
C SER A 273 -21.50 27.93 -1.50
N ARG A 274 -22.83 27.98 -1.47
CA ARG A 274 -23.69 26.87 -1.92
C ARG A 274 -23.48 26.56 -3.41
N GLU A 275 -23.38 27.59 -4.24
CA GLU A 275 -23.16 27.49 -5.69
C GLU A 275 -21.75 26.93 -6.02
N ALA A 276 -20.77 27.16 -5.15
CA ALA A 276 -19.44 26.56 -5.26
C ALA A 276 -19.43 25.08 -4.82
N ALA A 277 -20.21 24.72 -3.79
CA ALA A 277 -20.39 23.34 -3.36
C ALA A 277 -21.20 22.52 -4.38
N GLU A 278 -22.31 23.05 -4.90
CA GLU A 278 -23.14 22.45 -5.95
C GLU A 278 -22.32 22.11 -7.20
N ARG A 279 -21.50 23.05 -7.69
CA ARG A 279 -20.59 22.80 -8.83
C ARG A 279 -19.62 21.64 -8.57
N ARG A 280 -19.04 21.55 -7.37
CA ARG A 280 -18.12 20.47 -6.98
C ARG A 280 -18.81 19.11 -6.79
N VAL A 281 -20.10 19.11 -6.46
CA VAL A 281 -20.90 17.88 -6.36
C VAL A 281 -21.35 17.41 -7.75
N ALA A 282 -21.75 18.34 -8.62
CA ALA A 282 -22.14 18.06 -10.00
C ALA A 282 -20.98 17.61 -10.92
N SER A 283 -19.73 17.99 -10.60
CA SER A 283 -18.55 17.57 -11.37
C SER A 283 -18.05 16.16 -11.05
N GLN A 284 -18.75 15.40 -10.20
CA GLN A 284 -18.41 14.00 -9.90
C GLN A 284 -19.54 13.06 -10.31
N LEU A 285 -19.18 11.84 -10.68
CA LEU A 285 -20.14 10.78 -10.96
C LEU A 285 -20.98 10.48 -9.71
N ASP A 286 -22.30 10.39 -9.91
CA ASP A 286 -23.21 9.93 -8.85
C ASP A 286 -22.96 8.44 -8.51
N VAL A 287 -23.57 7.99 -7.41
CA VAL A 287 -23.41 6.60 -6.94
C VAL A 287 -23.92 5.58 -7.95
N GLU A 288 -25.01 5.86 -8.67
CA GLU A 288 -25.54 4.94 -9.67
C GLU A 288 -24.61 4.84 -10.87
N GLN A 289 -24.03 5.95 -11.33
CA GLN A 289 -23.07 5.98 -12.42
C GLN A 289 -21.80 5.21 -12.07
N LYS A 290 -21.27 5.38 -10.84
CA LYS A 290 -20.15 4.57 -10.34
C LYS A 290 -20.53 3.07 -10.29
N LEU A 291 -21.71 2.72 -9.75
CA LEU A 291 -22.18 1.32 -9.71
C LEU A 291 -22.45 0.73 -11.10
N ARG A 292 -22.98 1.50 -12.06
CA ARG A 292 -23.19 1.08 -13.45
C ARG A 292 -21.86 0.80 -14.15
N LYS A 293 -20.83 1.63 -13.96
CA LYS A 293 -19.47 1.35 -14.47
C LYS A 293 -18.96 0.00 -13.97
N LEU A 294 -19.12 -0.27 -12.67
CA LEU A 294 -18.65 -1.52 -12.05
C LEU A 294 -19.32 -2.77 -12.64
N ARG A 295 -20.59 -2.72 -13.06
CA ARG A 295 -21.28 -3.84 -13.73
C ARG A 295 -20.61 -4.31 -15.03
N HIS A 296 -19.78 -3.48 -15.64
CA HIS A 296 -19.08 -3.78 -16.90
C HIS A 296 -17.57 -4.04 -16.72
N LEU A 297 -17.08 -4.04 -15.47
CA LEU A 297 -15.66 -4.18 -15.15
C LEU A 297 -15.35 -5.52 -14.46
N PRO A 298 -14.16 -6.11 -14.67
CA PRO A 298 -13.84 -7.47 -14.22
C PRO A 298 -13.41 -7.53 -12.73
N TYR A 299 -14.15 -6.86 -11.84
CA TYR A 299 -13.97 -7.00 -10.39
C TYR A 299 -14.56 -8.35 -9.92
N LYS A 300 -13.88 -9.03 -8.98
CA LYS A 300 -14.03 -10.49 -8.79
C LYS A 300 -14.80 -10.95 -7.54
N GLY A 301 -15.29 -10.04 -6.72
CA GLY A 301 -15.90 -10.34 -5.43
C GLY A 301 -17.09 -9.45 -5.13
N ASP A 302 -17.29 -9.11 -3.85
CA ASP A 302 -18.53 -8.44 -3.43
C ASP A 302 -18.38 -6.91 -3.49
N ILE A 303 -19.51 -6.22 -3.67
CA ILE A 303 -19.63 -4.78 -3.42
C ILE A 303 -20.38 -4.56 -2.11
N GLU A 304 -19.72 -3.99 -1.11
CA GLU A 304 -20.37 -3.44 0.09
C GLU A 304 -20.66 -1.95 -0.15
N VAL A 305 -21.91 -1.52 0.03
CA VAL A 305 -22.34 -0.12 -0.20
C VAL A 305 -22.88 0.48 1.09
N PHE A 306 -22.36 1.65 1.47
CA PHE A 306 -22.76 2.39 2.66
C PHE A 306 -23.40 3.72 2.27
N ASP A 307 -24.71 3.86 2.52
CA ASP A 307 -25.36 5.17 2.51
C ASP A 307 -25.02 5.91 3.81
N THR A 308 -24.59 7.15 3.71
CA THR A 308 -24.25 8.01 4.85
C THR A 308 -25.15 9.24 4.96
N THR A 309 -26.24 9.31 4.19
CA THR A 309 -27.14 10.47 4.09
C THR A 309 -27.67 10.96 5.44
N GLN A 310 -28.16 10.03 6.28
CA GLN A 310 -28.71 10.32 7.62
C GLN A 310 -28.02 9.50 8.72
N VAL A 311 -26.76 9.10 8.49
CA VAL A 311 -25.98 8.27 9.43
C VAL A 311 -24.97 9.16 10.14
N SER A 312 -24.96 9.15 11.48
CA SER A 312 -23.94 9.88 12.24
C SER A 312 -22.55 9.27 12.04
N LEU A 313 -21.50 10.03 12.37
CA LEU A 313 -20.13 9.50 12.29
C LEU A 313 -19.98 8.22 13.14
N ALA A 314 -20.50 8.21 14.37
CA ALA A 314 -20.35 7.09 15.29
C ALA A 314 -21.07 5.81 14.80
N GLU A 315 -22.26 5.95 14.23
CA GLU A 315 -22.99 4.82 13.62
C GLU A 315 -22.25 4.31 12.38
N GLY A 316 -21.79 5.20 11.51
CA GLY A 316 -21.07 4.82 10.30
C GLY A 316 -19.73 4.12 10.56
N LEU A 317 -19.05 4.43 11.66
CA LEU A 317 -17.86 3.67 12.08
C LEU A 317 -18.24 2.26 12.55
N LYS A 318 -19.32 2.10 13.34
CA LYS A 318 -19.83 0.78 13.78
C LYS A 318 -20.31 -0.09 12.63
N GLU A 319 -20.97 0.48 11.62
CA GLU A 319 -21.35 -0.24 10.40
C GLU A 319 -20.12 -0.77 9.66
N THR A 320 -19.05 0.03 9.59
CA THR A 320 -17.79 -0.33 8.94
C THR A 320 -17.11 -1.49 9.68
N GLU A 321 -17.09 -1.45 11.02
CA GLU A 321 -16.65 -2.56 11.87
C GLU A 321 -17.48 -3.83 11.64
N ALA A 322 -18.82 -3.73 11.69
CA ALA A 322 -19.71 -4.88 11.49
C ALA A 322 -19.59 -5.50 10.09
N ALA A 323 -19.38 -4.69 9.05
CA ALA A 323 -19.06 -5.15 7.70
C ALA A 323 -17.69 -5.87 7.65
N PHE A 324 -16.68 -5.32 8.32
CA PHE A 324 -15.35 -5.92 8.35
C PHE A 324 -15.32 -7.23 9.12
N ASP A 325 -16.13 -7.36 10.17
CA ASP A 325 -16.29 -8.58 10.95
C ASP A 325 -16.98 -9.71 10.16
N ARG A 326 -17.89 -9.38 9.22
CA ARG A 326 -18.42 -10.33 8.23
C ARG A 326 -17.34 -10.72 7.23
N PHE A 327 -16.68 -9.72 6.62
CA PHE A 327 -15.63 -9.92 5.63
C PHE A 327 -14.48 -10.78 6.17
N TRP A 328 -14.00 -10.49 7.38
CA TRP A 328 -12.91 -11.20 8.03
C TRP A 328 -13.26 -12.68 8.22
N ARG A 329 -14.41 -12.98 8.84
CA ARG A 329 -14.83 -14.37 9.07
C ARG A 329 -14.98 -15.15 7.77
N ASN A 330 -15.57 -14.53 6.75
CA ASN A 330 -15.91 -15.23 5.50
C ASN A 330 -14.74 -15.32 4.51
N LYS A 331 -13.80 -14.37 4.50
CA LYS A 331 -12.80 -14.21 3.43
C LYS A 331 -11.34 -14.17 3.88
N ILE A 332 -11.06 -13.95 5.17
CA ILE A 332 -9.71 -13.91 5.75
C ILE A 332 -9.46 -15.11 6.66
N ALA A 333 -10.31 -15.31 7.67
CA ALA A 333 -10.16 -16.35 8.69
C ALA A 333 -10.20 -17.77 8.13
N VAL A 334 -10.87 -17.99 7.00
CA VAL A 334 -10.88 -19.29 6.28
C VAL A 334 -9.53 -19.68 5.67
N HIS A 335 -8.52 -18.80 5.74
CA HIS A 335 -7.12 -19.06 5.31
C HIS A 335 -6.13 -18.98 6.47
N LEU A 336 -6.61 -18.95 7.72
CA LEU A 336 -5.81 -18.92 8.95
C LEU A 336 -5.91 -20.26 9.68
#